data_AF-A0A356R874-F1
#
_entry.id   AF-A0A356R874-F1
#
_cell.length_a   1.000
_cell.length_b   1.000
_cell.length_c   1.000
_cell.angle_alpha   90.00
_cell.angle_beta   90.00
_cell.angle_gamma   90.00
#
_symmetry.space_group_name_H-M   'P 1'
#
loop_
_entity.id
_entity.type
_entity.pdbx_description
1 polymer ?
#
loop_
_entity_poly.entity_id
_entity_poly.type
_entity_poly.pdbx_seq_one_letter_code
_entity_poly.pdbx_strand_id
1 'polypeptide(L)'
;MWVRWLLPGSLIGSGIFLLIWSDHLAWPIGSWTLAETLSGKDPEMLQHKIFGILALAVGLVEGFLRAGKFSHMFWRSLLPGFALVGGFMLFRHMHGLHPGGHDIQTHHNIMGTLALAGGLAWFVGEFIPRSQAALQTTSRVKFGCKILWALLVITIGVQLLFYSES
;
A
#
# COMPACT_ATOMS: atom_id res chain seq x y z
N MET A 1 12.53 2.20 -20.06
CA MET A 1 11.76 0.92 -19.96
C MET A 1 11.70 0.35 -18.53
N TRP A 2 12.67 0.63 -17.64
CA TRP A 2 12.74 0.04 -16.29
C TRP A 2 11.87 0.70 -15.22
N VAL A 3 11.67 2.03 -15.28
CA VAL A 3 10.86 2.79 -14.30
C VAL A 3 9.43 2.25 -14.16
N ARG A 4 8.88 1.66 -15.24
CA ARG A 4 7.56 1.01 -15.20
C ARG A 4 7.54 -0.25 -14.32
N TRP A 5 8.65 -0.76 -13.82
CA TRP A 5 8.68 -1.96 -12.98
C TRP A 5 9.05 -1.65 -11.53
N LEU A 6 9.40 -0.39 -11.21
CA LEU A 6 9.78 0.00 -9.86
C LEU A 6 8.67 -0.27 -8.86
N LEU A 7 7.47 0.30 -9.05
CA LEU A 7 6.35 0.09 -8.12
C LEU A 7 6.00 -1.40 -7.90
N PRO A 8 5.69 -2.21 -8.94
CA PRO A 8 5.36 -3.61 -8.71
C PRO A 8 6.54 -4.40 -8.12
N GLY A 9 7.77 -4.12 -8.55
CA GLY A 9 8.97 -4.76 -8.01
C GLY A 9 9.19 -4.45 -6.53
N SER A 10 9.07 -3.18 -6.15
CA SER A 10 9.17 -2.73 -4.75
C SER A 10 8.09 -3.38 -3.89
N LEU A 11 6.83 -3.41 -4.34
CA LEU A 11 5.74 -4.04 -3.58
C LEU A 11 5.91 -5.55 -3.43
N ILE A 12 6.37 -6.26 -4.47
CA ILE A 12 6.69 -7.69 -4.39
C ILE A 12 7.84 -7.92 -3.42
N GLY A 13 8.93 -7.14 -3.54
CA GLY A 13 10.09 -7.24 -2.67
C GLY A 13 9.75 -6.98 -1.21
N SER A 14 9.04 -5.90 -0.91
CA SER A 14 8.55 -5.57 0.43
C SER A 14 7.58 -6.63 0.96
N GLY A 15 6.67 -7.14 0.12
CA GLY A 15 5.75 -8.21 0.52
C GLY A 15 6.48 -9.49 0.91
N ILE A 16 7.45 -9.91 0.11
CA ILE A 16 8.31 -11.06 0.41
C ILE A 16 9.12 -10.82 1.70
N PHE A 17 9.69 -9.63 1.85
CA PHE A 17 10.43 -9.24 3.04
C PHE A 17 9.59 -9.34 4.32
N LEU A 18 8.38 -8.77 4.33
CA LEU A 18 7.47 -8.83 5.47
C LEU A 18 6.97 -10.26 5.77
N LEU A 19 6.83 -11.10 4.73
CA LEU A 19 6.38 -12.46 4.96
C LEU A 19 7.46 -13.33 5.59
N ILE A 20 8.73 -13.13 5.19
CA ILE A 20 9.80 -14.06 5.54
C ILE A 20 10.74 -13.50 6.60
N TRP A 21 11.15 -12.23 6.52
CA TRP A 21 12.31 -11.70 7.26
C TRP A 21 11.99 -10.66 8.33
N SER A 22 10.85 -9.95 8.27
CA SER A 22 10.53 -8.90 9.24
C SER A 22 10.43 -9.41 10.68
N ASP A 23 9.91 -10.61 10.87
CA ASP A 23 9.59 -11.16 12.19
C ASP A 23 10.40 -12.43 12.45
N HIS A 24 11.49 -12.31 13.22
CA HIS A 24 12.46 -13.40 13.42
C HIS A 24 11.93 -14.61 14.21
N LEU A 25 10.83 -14.45 14.96
CA LEU A 25 10.18 -15.57 15.65
C LEU A 25 9.15 -16.29 14.76
N ALA A 26 8.64 -15.63 13.72
CA ALA A 26 7.58 -16.13 12.87
C ALA A 26 8.04 -17.25 11.93
N TRP A 27 7.11 -18.11 11.55
CA TRP A 27 7.29 -18.96 10.37
C TRP A 27 7.51 -18.08 9.11
N PRO A 28 8.41 -18.44 8.17
CA PRO A 28 9.09 -19.74 8.01
C PRO A 28 10.49 -19.84 8.62
N ILE A 29 11.07 -18.75 9.13
CA ILE A 29 12.49 -18.74 9.55
C ILE A 29 12.68 -18.87 11.06
N GLY A 30 11.63 -18.60 11.85
CA GLY A 30 11.66 -18.59 13.30
C GLY A 30 11.20 -19.90 13.93
N SER A 31 11.09 -19.87 15.26
CA SER A 31 10.70 -21.03 16.06
C SER A 31 9.19 -21.29 16.09
N TRP A 32 8.36 -20.30 15.73
CA TRP A 32 6.91 -20.46 15.76
C TRP A 32 6.42 -21.24 14.55
N THR A 33 5.41 -22.06 14.78
CA THR A 33 4.65 -22.70 13.71
C THR A 33 3.82 -21.68 12.92
N LEU A 34 3.32 -22.09 11.74
CA LEU A 34 2.39 -21.28 10.96
C LEU A 34 1.12 -20.95 11.77
N ALA A 35 0.59 -21.91 12.52
CA ALA A 35 -0.61 -21.71 13.34
C ALA A 35 -0.37 -20.69 14.45
N GLU A 36 0.78 -20.73 15.14
CA GLU A 36 1.15 -19.74 16.14
C GLU A 36 1.35 -18.35 15.53
N THR A 37 1.99 -18.28 14.37
CA THR A 37 2.18 -17.03 13.61
C THR A 37 0.84 -16.37 13.25
N LEU A 38 -0.15 -17.18 12.86
CA LEU A 38 -1.48 -16.70 12.44
C LEU A 38 -2.51 -16.63 13.57
N SER A 39 -2.16 -17.09 14.77
CA SER A 39 -3.08 -17.15 15.92
C SER A 39 -3.50 -15.77 16.45
N GLY A 40 -2.78 -14.72 16.09
CA GLY A 40 -2.97 -13.38 16.65
C GLY A 40 -2.44 -13.21 18.07
N LYS A 41 -1.65 -14.18 18.57
CA LYS A 41 -0.90 -14.08 19.84
C LYS A 41 -0.03 -12.83 19.90
N ASP A 42 0.50 -12.43 18.74
CA ASP A 42 1.20 -11.16 18.54
C ASP A 42 0.46 -10.37 17.44
N PRO A 43 -0.29 -9.31 17.80
CA PRO A 43 -1.04 -8.52 16.83
C PRO A 43 -0.15 -7.76 15.84
N GLU A 44 1.03 -7.32 16.25
CA GLU A 44 1.99 -6.58 15.41
C GLU A 44 2.47 -7.50 14.28
N MET A 45 2.92 -8.69 14.67
CA MET A 45 3.36 -9.70 13.72
C MET A 45 2.25 -10.15 12.77
N LEU A 46 1.02 -10.33 13.27
CA LEU A 46 -0.12 -10.65 12.40
C LEU A 46 -0.39 -9.53 11.39
N GLN A 47 -0.28 -8.26 11.80
CA GLN A 47 -0.39 -7.12 10.91
C GLN A 47 0.70 -7.13 9.84
N HIS A 48 1.96 -7.43 10.18
CA HIS A 48 3.06 -7.59 9.21
C HIS A 48 2.75 -8.64 8.15
N LYS A 49 2.19 -9.81 8.53
CA LYS A 49 1.82 -10.84 7.55
C LYS A 49 0.68 -10.39 6.65
N ILE A 50 -0.33 -9.70 7.19
CA ILE A 50 -1.41 -9.14 6.38
C ILE A 50 -0.86 -8.11 5.40
N PHE A 51 -0.03 -7.17 5.86
CA PHE A 51 0.61 -6.16 4.99
C PHE A 51 1.48 -6.80 3.92
N GLY A 52 2.24 -7.85 4.25
CA GLY A 52 3.05 -8.61 3.31
C GLY A 52 2.22 -9.26 2.19
N ILE A 53 1.10 -9.91 2.55
CA ILE A 53 0.16 -10.49 1.58
C ILE A 53 -0.44 -9.41 0.68
N LEU A 54 -0.90 -8.30 1.25
CA LEU A 54 -1.48 -7.19 0.51
C LEU A 54 -0.47 -6.59 -0.48
N ALA A 55 0.74 -6.29 -0.03
CA ALA A 55 1.81 -5.75 -0.87
C ALA A 55 2.17 -6.72 -2.02
N LEU A 56 2.32 -8.01 -1.72
CA LEU A 56 2.62 -9.02 -2.73
C LEU A 56 1.51 -9.14 -3.76
N ALA A 57 0.25 -9.22 -3.33
CA ALA A 57 -0.91 -9.33 -4.22
C ALA A 57 -1.01 -8.11 -5.15
N VAL A 58 -0.87 -6.90 -4.61
CA VAL A 58 -0.89 -5.66 -5.39
C VAL A 58 0.28 -5.60 -6.37
N GLY A 59 1.49 -5.93 -5.92
CA GLY A 59 2.67 -5.89 -6.78
C GLY A 59 2.56 -6.83 -7.97
N LEU A 60 2.01 -8.03 -7.76
CA LEU A 60 1.71 -8.98 -8.83
C LEU A 60 0.65 -8.43 -9.81
N VAL A 61 -0.48 -7.93 -9.29
CA VAL A 61 -1.57 -7.35 -10.11
C VAL A 61 -1.06 -6.17 -10.95
N GLU A 62 -0.32 -5.25 -10.34
CA GLU A 62 0.31 -4.12 -11.03
C GLU A 62 1.30 -4.60 -12.10
N GLY A 63 2.07 -5.65 -11.81
CA GLY A 63 2.95 -6.29 -12.77
C GLY A 63 2.20 -6.80 -14.01
N PHE A 64 1.08 -7.51 -13.80
CA PHE A 64 0.25 -8.02 -14.90
C PHE A 64 -0.46 -6.89 -15.67
N LEU A 65 -0.94 -5.84 -15.00
CA LEU A 65 -1.50 -4.65 -15.64
C LEU A 65 -0.45 -3.99 -16.55
N ARG A 66 0.77 -3.80 -16.07
CA ARG A 66 1.88 -3.15 -16.79
C ARG A 66 2.44 -4.02 -17.92
N ALA A 67 2.29 -5.34 -17.82
CA ALA A 67 2.55 -6.30 -18.89
C ALA A 67 1.44 -6.35 -19.96
N GLY A 68 0.32 -5.62 -19.76
CA GLY A 68 -0.84 -5.67 -20.65
C GLY A 68 -1.63 -6.97 -20.59
N LYS A 69 -1.46 -7.77 -19.53
CA LYS A 69 -2.18 -9.04 -19.33
C LYS A 69 -3.56 -8.82 -18.71
N PHE A 70 -3.72 -7.76 -17.91
CA PHE A 70 -5.00 -7.34 -17.35
C PHE A 70 -5.39 -5.95 -17.87
N SER A 71 -6.69 -5.74 -18.08
CA SER A 71 -7.24 -4.45 -18.54
C SER A 71 -8.54 -4.06 -17.85
N HIS A 72 -9.22 -5.02 -17.19
CA HIS A 72 -10.50 -4.81 -16.55
C HIS A 72 -10.39 -3.81 -15.38
N MET A 73 -11.45 -3.00 -15.19
CA MET A 73 -11.49 -1.95 -14.17
C MET A 73 -11.26 -2.49 -12.76
N PHE A 74 -11.80 -3.68 -12.47
CA PHE A 74 -11.58 -4.37 -11.20
C PHE A 74 -10.08 -4.44 -10.83
N TRP A 75 -9.23 -4.93 -11.73
CA TRP A 75 -7.79 -5.06 -11.47
C TRP A 75 -7.13 -3.70 -11.24
N ARG A 76 -7.55 -2.67 -11.98
CA ARG A 76 -7.04 -1.31 -11.85
C ARG A 76 -7.44 -0.65 -10.52
N SER A 77 -8.56 -1.09 -9.94
CA SER A 77 -9.04 -0.59 -8.65
C SER A 77 -8.42 -1.27 -7.43
N LEU A 78 -7.68 -2.38 -7.59
CA LEU A 78 -7.11 -3.09 -6.45
C LEU A 78 -6.03 -2.28 -5.72
N LEU A 79 -5.07 -1.69 -6.43
CA LEU A 79 -4.04 -0.84 -5.81
C LEU A 79 -4.65 0.33 -5.00
N PRO A 80 -5.52 1.19 -5.56
CA PRO A 80 -6.13 2.28 -4.79
C PRO A 80 -7.09 1.76 -3.70
N GLY A 81 -7.79 0.64 -3.92
CA GLY A 81 -8.62 0.00 -2.90
C GLY A 81 -7.80 -0.50 -1.71
N PHE A 82 -6.68 -1.17 -1.96
CA PHE A 82 -5.77 -1.61 -0.91
C PHE A 82 -5.00 -0.46 -0.27
N ALA A 83 -4.76 0.65 -0.97
CA ALA A 83 -4.26 1.87 -0.35
C ALA A 83 -5.25 2.41 0.70
N LEU A 84 -6.58 2.30 0.47
CA LEU A 84 -7.57 2.65 1.49
C LEU A 84 -7.49 1.72 2.70
N VAL A 85 -7.50 0.40 2.46
CA VAL A 85 -7.45 -0.61 3.54
C VAL A 85 -6.16 -0.51 4.34
N GLY A 86 -5.01 -0.51 3.68
CA GLY A 86 -3.70 -0.36 4.31
C GLY A 86 -3.55 0.98 5.02
N GLY A 87 -4.08 2.06 4.43
CA GLY A 87 -4.10 3.38 5.05
C GLY A 87 -4.84 3.40 6.38
N PHE A 88 -6.01 2.76 6.46
CA PHE A 88 -6.74 2.61 7.73
C PHE A 88 -5.99 1.74 8.75
N MET A 89 -5.38 0.65 8.28
CA MET A 89 -4.62 -0.24 9.15
C MET A 89 -3.41 0.46 9.78
N LEU A 90 -2.72 1.35 9.06
CA LEU A 90 -1.55 2.09 9.58
C LEU A 90 -1.87 2.95 10.80
N PHE A 91 -3.08 3.53 10.90
CA PHE A 91 -3.49 4.26 12.12
C PHE A 91 -3.64 3.37 13.36
N ARG A 92 -3.82 2.07 13.15
CA ARG A 92 -4.03 1.07 14.21
C ARG A 92 -2.82 0.15 14.39
N HIS A 93 -1.79 0.33 13.57
CA HIS A 93 -0.57 -0.44 13.64
C HIS A 93 0.32 0.19 14.70
N MET A 94 0.43 -0.53 15.82
CA MET A 94 1.19 -0.12 16.99
C MET A 94 2.34 -1.10 17.17
N HIS A 95 3.53 -0.55 17.36
CA HIS A 95 4.64 -1.31 17.89
C HIS A 95 4.51 -1.36 19.41
N GLY A 96 5.07 -2.40 20.04
CA GLY A 96 5.14 -2.51 21.50
C GLY A 96 5.86 -1.35 22.20
N LEU A 97 6.32 -1.56 23.44
CA LEU A 97 7.08 -0.55 24.20
C LEU A 97 8.42 -0.24 23.49
N HIS A 98 8.39 0.71 22.56
CA HIS A 98 9.54 1.13 21.76
C HIS A 98 9.96 2.56 22.13
N PRO A 99 11.26 2.84 22.38
CA PRO A 99 11.76 4.18 22.70
C PRO A 99 11.41 5.25 21.65
N GLY A 100 11.26 4.84 20.37
CA GLY A 100 10.86 5.68 19.24
C GLY A 100 9.39 5.55 18.82
N GLY A 101 8.52 4.92 19.62
CA GLY A 101 7.15 4.57 19.21
C GLY A 101 6.30 5.76 18.76
N HIS A 102 6.52 6.95 19.31
CA HIS A 102 5.81 8.17 18.90
C HIS A 102 6.18 8.63 17.49
N ASP A 103 7.47 8.58 17.13
CA ASP A 103 7.95 8.96 15.81
C ASP A 103 7.47 7.95 14.77
N ILE A 104 7.56 6.65 15.08
CA ILE A 104 7.05 5.57 14.22
C ILE A 104 5.55 5.74 13.98
N GLN A 105 4.77 5.98 15.03
CA GLN A 105 3.32 6.21 14.90
C GLN A 105 3.02 7.48 14.09
N THR A 106 3.81 8.53 14.23
CA THR A 106 3.66 9.76 13.41
C THR A 106 3.90 9.44 11.94
N HIS A 107 4.95 8.68 11.61
CA HIS A 107 5.18 8.23 10.25
C HIS A 107 4.01 7.40 9.71
N HIS A 108 3.47 6.48 10.50
CA HIS A 108 2.29 5.68 10.14
C HIS A 108 1.06 6.55 9.88
N ASN A 109 0.79 7.54 10.73
CA ASN A 109 -0.34 8.45 10.57
C ASN A 109 -0.23 9.28 9.28
N ILE A 110 0.99 9.73 8.95
CA ILE A 110 1.24 10.46 7.70
C ILE A 110 1.03 9.52 6.51
N MET A 111 1.66 8.33 6.49
CA MET A 111 1.49 7.36 5.40
C MET A 111 0.02 6.94 5.24
N GLY A 112 -0.67 6.70 6.34
CA GLY A 112 -2.09 6.35 6.35
C GLY A 112 -2.96 7.45 5.75
N THR A 113 -2.71 8.70 6.13
CA THR A 113 -3.42 9.87 5.57
C THR A 113 -3.17 10.00 4.06
N LEU A 114 -1.92 9.90 3.63
CA LEU A 114 -1.55 9.99 2.20
C LEU A 114 -2.18 8.86 1.39
N ALA A 115 -2.20 7.63 1.92
CA ALA A 115 -2.78 6.47 1.26
C ALA A 115 -4.29 6.59 1.13
N LEU A 116 -4.99 7.04 2.18
CA LEU A 116 -6.42 7.32 2.15
C LEU A 116 -6.76 8.41 1.13
N ALA A 117 -6.07 9.55 1.21
CA ALA A 117 -6.27 10.67 0.30
C ALA A 117 -6.02 10.26 -1.17
N GLY A 118 -4.97 9.48 -1.41
CA GLY A 118 -4.66 8.95 -2.73
C GLY A 118 -5.74 8.02 -3.26
N GLY A 119 -6.12 7.00 -2.49
CA GLY A 119 -7.14 6.04 -2.90
C GLY A 119 -8.47 6.73 -3.22
N LEU A 120 -8.89 7.68 -2.38
CA LEU A 120 -10.08 8.50 -2.61
C LEU A 120 -9.96 9.35 -3.88
N ALA A 121 -8.83 10.03 -4.08
CA ALA A 121 -8.59 10.83 -5.29
C ALA A 121 -8.70 9.98 -6.57
N TRP A 122 -8.17 8.75 -6.55
CA TRP A 122 -8.29 7.82 -7.66
C TRP A 122 -9.74 7.47 -7.98
N PHE A 123 -10.51 7.05 -6.96
CA PHE A 123 -11.92 6.67 -7.15
C PHE A 123 -12.78 7.85 -7.60
N VAL A 124 -12.57 9.04 -7.03
CA VAL A 124 -13.24 10.27 -7.48
C VAL A 124 -12.93 10.52 -8.96
N GLY A 125 -11.65 10.45 -9.36
CA GLY A 125 -11.24 10.62 -10.75
C GLY A 125 -11.91 9.64 -11.71
N GLU A 126 -12.06 8.37 -11.32
CA GLU A 126 -12.69 7.37 -12.19
C GLU A 126 -14.21 7.51 -12.25
N PHE A 127 -14.88 7.79 -11.13
CA PHE A 127 -16.35 7.84 -11.03
C PHE A 127 -17.01 9.17 -11.40
N ILE A 128 -16.26 10.25 -11.68
CA ILE A 128 -16.88 11.50 -12.18
C ILE A 128 -17.65 11.21 -13.48
N PRO A 129 -18.97 11.52 -13.53
CA PRO A 129 -19.82 11.32 -14.71
C PRO A 129 -19.32 12.08 -15.93
N ARG A 130 -19.39 11.44 -17.11
CA ARG A 130 -19.14 12.09 -18.39
C ARG A 130 -20.43 12.76 -18.88
N SER A 131 -20.66 14.03 -18.54
CA SER A 131 -21.65 14.84 -19.24
C SER A 131 -21.02 15.52 -20.46
N GLN A 132 -21.73 15.54 -21.59
CA GLN A 132 -21.22 16.11 -22.85
C GLN A 132 -20.92 17.62 -22.73
N ALA A 133 -21.71 18.36 -21.94
CA ALA A 133 -21.50 19.78 -21.69
C ALA A 133 -20.29 20.10 -20.78
N ALA A 134 -19.80 19.15 -19.99
CA ALA A 134 -18.69 19.34 -19.06
C ALA A 134 -17.41 18.59 -19.46
N LEU A 135 -17.32 18.07 -20.69
CA LEU A 135 -16.22 17.21 -21.14
C LEU A 135 -14.82 17.79 -20.86
N GLN A 136 -14.63 19.10 -21.05
CA GLN A 136 -13.34 19.77 -20.75
C GLN A 136 -13.06 19.84 -19.24
N THR A 137 -14.03 20.27 -18.43
CA THR A 137 -13.89 20.37 -16.97
C THR A 137 -13.71 18.99 -16.33
N THR A 138 -14.51 18.01 -16.73
CA THR A 138 -14.37 16.61 -16.30
C THR A 138 -12.99 16.07 -16.65
N SER A 139 -12.47 16.35 -17.85
CA SER A 139 -11.11 15.93 -18.25
C SER A 139 -10.03 16.52 -17.35
N ARG A 140 -10.11 17.83 -17.02
CA ARG A 140 -9.17 18.50 -16.11
C ARG A 140 -9.19 17.92 -14.71
N VAL A 141 -10.38 17.67 -14.15
CA VAL A 141 -10.50 17.07 -12.80
C VAL A 141 -9.96 15.65 -12.79
N LYS A 142 -10.30 14.81 -13.78
CA LYS A 142 -9.74 13.46 -13.88
C LYS A 142 -8.22 13.46 -13.98
N PHE A 143 -7.65 14.38 -14.75
CA PHE A 143 -6.21 14.54 -14.85
C PHE A 143 -5.60 14.98 -13.50
N GLY A 144 -6.20 15.98 -12.84
CA GLY A 144 -5.78 16.45 -11.52
C GLY A 144 -5.79 15.34 -10.46
N CYS A 145 -6.85 14.54 -10.39
CA CYS A 145 -6.94 13.38 -9.51
C CYS A 145 -5.83 12.34 -9.76
N LYS A 146 -5.48 12.09 -11.04
CA LYS A 146 -4.40 11.17 -11.40
C LYS A 146 -3.02 11.68 -10.99
N ILE A 147 -2.78 12.98 -11.17
CA ILE A 147 -1.55 13.63 -10.71
C ILE A 147 -1.47 13.59 -9.19
N LEU A 148 -2.55 13.94 -8.49
CA LEU A 148 -2.60 13.88 -7.03
C LEU A 148 -2.31 12.47 -6.51
N TRP A 149 -2.96 11.45 -7.07
CA TRP A 149 -2.66 10.04 -6.77
C TRP A 149 -1.18 9.72 -6.93
N ALA A 150 -0.59 10.05 -8.09
CA ALA A 150 0.80 9.75 -8.38
C ALA A 150 1.76 10.45 -7.39
N LEU A 151 1.51 11.73 -7.10
CA LEU A 151 2.32 12.51 -6.16
C LEU A 151 2.24 11.93 -4.74
N LEU A 152 1.05 11.57 -4.26
CA LEU A 152 0.88 11.00 -2.92
C LEU A 152 1.59 9.64 -2.78
N VAL A 153 1.50 8.77 -3.80
CA VAL A 153 2.25 7.50 -3.82
C VAL A 153 3.76 7.73 -3.80
N ILE A 154 4.25 8.71 -4.56
CA ILE A 154 5.67 9.08 -4.56
C ILE A 154 6.09 9.59 -3.17
N THR A 155 5.28 10.45 -2.55
CA THR A 155 5.57 10.98 -1.20
C THR A 155 5.64 9.86 -0.16
N ILE A 156 4.75 8.86 -0.23
CA ILE A 156 4.85 7.66 0.62
C ILE A 156 6.18 6.94 0.38
N GLY A 157 6.54 6.73 -0.89
CA GLY A 157 7.81 6.10 -1.26
C GLY A 157 9.03 6.86 -0.72
N VAL A 158 9.01 8.19 -0.79
CA VAL A 158 10.07 9.05 -0.23
C VAL A 158 10.08 8.96 1.29
N GLN A 159 8.93 9.00 1.95
CA GLN A 159 8.83 8.86 3.39
C GLN A 159 9.41 7.53 3.88
N LEU A 160 9.17 6.44 3.14
CA LEU A 160 9.74 5.12 3.45
C LEU A 160 11.28 5.07 3.38
N LEU A 161 11.93 5.97 2.63
CA LEU A 161 13.40 6.06 2.60
C LEU A 161 13.97 6.66 3.90
N PHE A 162 13.18 7.43 4.63
CA PHE A 162 13.57 8.06 5.90
C PHE A 162 12.92 7.40 7.11
N TYR A 163 12.01 6.46 6.89
CA TYR A 163 11.36 5.69 7.93
C TYR A 163 12.33 4.62 8.45
N SER A 164 12.40 4.48 9.78
CA SER A 164 13.07 3.36 10.44
C SER A 164 12.18 2.83 11.55
N GLU A 165 12.13 1.51 11.65
CA GLU A 165 11.42 0.76 12.69
C GLU A 165 12.36 0.35 13.85
N SER A 166 13.61 0.85 13.81
CA SER A 166 14.71 0.58 14.74
C SER A 166 14.73 1.47 15.98
#